data_AF-A0AAU9M1Q6-F1
#
_entry.id   AF-A0AAU9M1Q6-F1
#
_cell.length_a   1.000
_cell.length_b   1.000
_cell.length_c   1.000
_cell.angle_alpha   90.00
_cell.angle_beta   90.00
_cell.angle_gamma   90.00
#
_symmetry.space_group_name_H-M   'P 1'
#
loop_
_entity.id
_entity.type
_entity.pdbx_description
1 polymer ?
#
loop_
_entity_poly.entity_id
_entity_poly.type
_entity_poly.pdbx_seq_one_letter_code
_entity_poly.pdbx_strand_id
1 'polypeptide(L)'
;MHSYYSLGKYIITFSEETKHFYWEEFQKKCQWDVVVSESVVKVAWEQKAKERYQQYIYDISTRNPTREKPCHIEIQVWNAWNAIWNLEDFKKKSEQKKRRKGVVGGKAPPTYNGGSASHQQIVADMEEYTGKDPSCYELFMFTHTKDHDGKTFQVDKTKEVHLSLFDLFVSRCADLALLGEEVPESELFYAAVGGHDRKKIVYRLGSYGRSIFRENSSQICTSPDTTFEKDHLERKIQKLEETIDQQRMELDDVRNMVNDMRSTNNQ
;
A
#
# COMPACT_ATOMS: atom_id res chain seq x y z
N MET A 1 14.82 -7.73 2.53
CA MET A 1 15.32 -8.84 3.37
C MET A 1 14.85 -10.24 2.95
N HIS A 2 13.81 -10.43 2.13
CA HIS A 2 13.20 -11.75 1.89
C HIS A 2 13.96 -12.76 1.01
N SER A 3 15.04 -12.39 0.29
CA SER A 3 15.83 -13.37 -0.48
C SER A 3 16.94 -14.04 0.35
N TYR A 4 17.24 -13.53 1.54
CA TYR A 4 18.18 -14.13 2.48
C TYR A 4 17.54 -15.21 3.36
N TYR A 5 16.21 -15.21 3.49
CA TYR A 5 15.48 -16.28 4.19
C TYR A 5 15.51 -17.60 3.42
N SER A 6 15.59 -17.56 2.08
CA SER A 6 15.80 -18.76 1.27
C SER A 6 17.26 -19.23 1.34
N LEU A 7 18.23 -18.32 1.39
CA LEU A 7 19.65 -18.65 1.63
C LEU A 7 19.86 -19.24 3.02
N GLY A 8 19.29 -18.65 4.07
CA GLY A 8 19.41 -19.14 5.45
C GLY A 8 18.66 -20.45 5.74
N LYS A 9 17.83 -20.94 4.80
CA LYS A 9 17.26 -22.29 4.85
C LYS A 9 18.19 -23.35 4.24
N TYR A 10 19.06 -22.97 3.30
CA TYR A 10 19.98 -23.90 2.62
C TYR A 10 21.44 -23.74 3.06
N ILE A 11 21.79 -22.59 3.63
CA ILE A 11 23.11 -22.26 4.12
C ILE A 11 22.96 -22.05 5.62
N ILE A 12 23.28 -23.13 6.33
CA ILE A 12 23.55 -23.17 7.76
C ILE A 12 22.29 -23.14 8.65
N THR A 13 21.59 -24.27 8.68
CA THR A 13 21.23 -24.83 9.98
C THR A 13 22.50 -25.44 10.56
N PHE A 14 23.24 -24.66 11.37
CA PHE A 14 24.26 -25.23 12.24
C PHE A 14 23.62 -26.36 13.06
N SER A 15 24.35 -27.45 13.30
CA SER A 15 23.92 -28.42 14.29
C SER A 15 23.72 -27.71 15.63
N GLU A 16 22.79 -28.21 16.46
CA GLU A 16 22.59 -27.64 17.79
C GLU A 16 23.88 -27.67 18.61
N GLU A 17 24.73 -28.68 18.40
CA GLU A 17 26.08 -28.79 18.98
C GLU A 17 26.97 -27.61 18.58
N THR A 18 26.97 -27.22 17.31
CA THR A 18 27.79 -26.09 16.82
C THR A 18 27.27 -24.77 17.39
N LYS A 19 25.95 -24.59 17.47
CA LYS A 19 25.35 -23.39 18.10
C LYS A 19 25.70 -23.32 19.58
N HIS A 20 25.64 -24.46 20.28
CA HIS A 20 26.00 -24.56 21.69
C HIS A 20 27.47 -24.18 21.92
N PHE A 21 28.39 -24.71 21.11
CA PHE A 21 29.81 -24.37 21.17
C PHE A 21 30.05 -22.85 21.04
N TYR A 22 29.46 -22.21 20.02
CA TYR A 22 29.63 -20.77 19.83
C TYR A 22 28.93 -19.93 20.90
N TRP A 23 27.84 -20.44 21.49
CA TRP A 23 27.20 -19.82 22.63
C TRP A 23 28.13 -19.82 23.85
N GLU A 24 28.74 -20.95 24.20
CA GLU A 24 29.72 -21.03 25.30
C GLU A 24 30.92 -20.08 25.07
N GLU A 25 31.43 -20.01 23.85
CA GLU A 25 32.51 -19.07 23.49
C GLU A 25 32.11 -17.60 23.65
N PHE A 26 30.84 -17.27 23.35
CA PHE A 26 30.29 -15.94 23.58
C PHE A 26 30.20 -15.64 25.08
N GLN A 27 29.73 -16.59 25.90
CA GLN A 27 29.61 -16.41 27.35
C GLN A 27 30.96 -16.15 28.03
N LYS A 28 32.06 -16.74 27.52
CA LYS A 28 33.43 -16.47 28.03
C LYS A 28 33.88 -15.02 27.84
N LYS A 29 33.37 -14.34 26.81
CA LYS A 29 33.84 -13.02 26.38
C LYS A 29 32.86 -11.89 26.68
N CYS A 30 31.63 -12.22 27.04
CA CYS A 30 30.57 -11.25 27.23
C CYS A 30 29.93 -11.43 28.60
N GLN A 31 29.78 -10.30 29.30
CA GLN A 31 29.02 -10.21 30.54
C GLN A 31 27.75 -9.42 30.28
N TRP A 32 26.67 -9.78 30.95
CA TRP A 32 25.41 -9.06 30.92
C TRP A 32 24.87 -8.90 32.33
N ASP A 33 23.94 -7.96 32.50
CA ASP A 33 23.31 -7.66 33.78
C ASP A 33 22.55 -8.89 34.32
N VAL A 34 22.69 -9.15 35.61
CA VAL A 34 22.04 -10.25 36.34
C VAL A 34 20.51 -10.17 36.25
N VAL A 35 19.97 -8.97 36.05
CA VAL A 35 18.52 -8.75 35.87
C VAL A 35 18.02 -9.31 34.52
N VAL A 36 18.90 -9.44 33.52
CA VAL A 36 18.54 -9.98 32.20
C VAL A 36 18.72 -11.49 32.20
N SER A 37 17.64 -12.23 31.93
CA SER A 37 17.71 -13.69 31.88
C SER A 37 18.60 -14.19 30.74
N GLU A 38 19.37 -15.23 31.00
CA GLU A 38 20.23 -15.87 30.01
C GLU A 38 19.46 -16.29 28.75
N SER A 39 18.21 -16.73 28.91
CA SER A 39 17.32 -17.09 27.79
C SER A 39 17.08 -15.92 26.83
N VAL A 40 16.88 -14.70 27.33
CA VAL A 40 16.67 -13.51 26.50
C VAL A 40 17.96 -13.15 25.76
N VAL A 41 19.10 -13.23 26.44
CA VAL A 41 20.41 -12.97 25.83
C VAL A 41 20.70 -14.01 24.74
N LYS A 42 20.41 -15.28 24.99
CA LYS A 42 20.61 -16.37 24.02
C LYS A 42 19.79 -16.16 22.76
N VAL A 43 18.51 -15.81 22.88
CA VAL A 43 17.65 -15.52 21.72
C VAL A 43 18.18 -14.31 20.92
N ALA A 44 18.57 -13.23 21.61
CA ALA A 44 19.13 -12.06 20.95
C ALA A 44 20.46 -12.37 20.25
N TRP A 45 21.31 -13.17 20.90
CA TRP A 45 22.57 -13.64 20.33
C TRP A 45 22.35 -14.52 19.11
N GLU A 46 21.43 -15.50 19.15
CA GLU A 46 21.13 -16.37 18.01
C GLU A 46 20.70 -15.55 16.78
N GLN A 47 19.84 -14.55 16.99
CA GLN A 47 19.41 -13.63 15.94
C GLN A 47 20.60 -12.84 15.38
N LYS A 48 21.47 -12.30 16.23
CA LYS A 48 22.64 -11.54 15.81
C LYS A 48 23.70 -12.40 15.13
N ALA A 49 23.98 -13.58 15.66
CA ALA A 49 24.90 -14.55 15.08
C ALA A 49 24.44 -14.92 13.67
N LYS A 50 23.16 -15.25 13.50
CA LYS A 50 22.56 -15.53 12.19
C LYS A 50 22.74 -14.37 11.21
N GLU A 51 22.46 -13.14 11.62
CA GLU A 51 22.68 -11.94 10.80
C GLU A 51 24.15 -11.80 10.38
N ARG A 52 25.09 -11.98 11.32
CA ARG A 52 26.53 -11.85 11.08
C ARG A 52 27.06 -12.93 10.14
N TYR A 53 26.67 -14.20 10.33
CA TYR A 53 27.06 -15.28 9.42
C TYR A 53 26.48 -15.10 8.02
N GLN A 54 25.22 -14.68 7.91
CA GLN A 54 24.62 -14.37 6.61
C GLN A 54 25.38 -13.25 5.89
N GLN A 55 25.71 -12.18 6.60
CA GLN A 55 26.47 -11.06 6.04
C GLN A 55 27.88 -11.49 5.62
N TYR A 56 28.56 -12.28 6.46
CA TYR A 56 29.88 -12.81 6.17
C TYR A 56 29.92 -13.63 4.88
N ILE A 57 28.99 -14.57 4.74
CA ILE A 57 28.87 -15.42 3.55
C ILE A 57 28.50 -14.59 2.32
N TYR A 58 27.63 -13.59 2.49
CA TYR A 58 27.31 -12.65 1.41
C TYR A 58 28.55 -11.90 0.93
N ASP A 59 29.35 -11.36 1.84
CA ASP A 59 30.57 -10.62 1.52
C ASP A 59 31.57 -11.53 0.78
N ILE A 60 31.75 -12.77 1.21
CA ILE A 60 32.59 -13.72 0.48
C ILE A 60 32.02 -14.03 -0.92
N SER A 61 30.70 -14.22 -1.05
CA SER A 61 30.09 -14.59 -2.33
C SER A 61 30.04 -13.46 -3.37
N THR A 62 30.00 -12.20 -2.90
CA THR A 62 29.73 -11.05 -3.78
C THR A 62 30.81 -9.99 -3.79
N ARG A 63 31.60 -9.87 -2.72
CA ARG A 63 32.65 -8.86 -2.55
C ARG A 63 34.05 -9.45 -2.53
N ASN A 64 34.20 -10.76 -2.75
CA ASN A 64 35.49 -11.38 -2.99
C ASN A 64 35.85 -11.25 -4.48
N PRO A 65 36.74 -10.30 -4.86
CA PRO A 65 37.08 -10.06 -6.26
C PRO A 65 37.85 -11.22 -6.88
N THR A 66 38.61 -11.98 -6.07
CA THR A 66 39.43 -13.11 -6.56
C THR A 66 38.63 -14.41 -6.67
N ARG A 67 37.45 -14.48 -6.03
CA ARG A 67 36.65 -15.71 -5.87
C ARG A 67 37.47 -16.88 -5.30
N GLU A 68 38.53 -16.57 -4.57
CA GLU A 68 39.39 -17.57 -3.95
C GLU A 68 38.81 -18.03 -2.61
N LYS A 69 39.10 -19.27 -2.24
CA LYS A 69 38.72 -19.83 -0.96
C LYS A 69 39.49 -19.13 0.17
N PRO A 70 38.82 -18.56 1.18
CA PRO A 70 39.49 -18.08 2.38
C PRO A 70 40.26 -19.21 3.10
N CYS A 71 41.42 -18.91 3.69
CA CYS A 71 42.31 -19.92 4.26
C CYS A 71 41.65 -20.74 5.39
N HIS A 72 40.87 -20.09 6.24
CA HIS A 72 40.18 -20.68 7.40
C HIS A 72 38.89 -21.43 7.07
N ILE A 73 38.44 -21.41 5.81
CA ILE A 73 37.26 -22.17 5.37
C ILE A 73 37.73 -23.50 4.79
N GLU A 74 37.20 -24.60 5.29
CA GLU A 74 37.50 -25.92 4.73
C GLU A 74 37.09 -26.04 3.26
N ILE A 75 37.88 -26.78 2.48
CA ILE A 75 37.66 -26.92 1.03
C ILE A 75 36.30 -27.54 0.70
N GLN A 76 35.82 -28.47 1.54
CA GLN A 76 34.53 -29.13 1.34
C GLN A 76 33.36 -28.14 1.51
N VAL A 77 33.41 -27.32 2.56
CA VAL A 77 32.43 -26.27 2.85
C VAL A 77 32.41 -25.23 1.72
N TRP A 78 33.60 -24.83 1.25
CA TRP A 78 33.74 -23.91 0.12
C TRP A 78 33.12 -24.45 -1.17
N ASN A 79 33.38 -25.72 -1.49
CA ASN A 79 32.84 -26.36 -2.68
C ASN A 79 31.31 -26.48 -2.60
N ALA A 80 30.75 -26.82 -1.43
CA ALA A 80 29.32 -26.87 -1.21
C ALA A 80 28.65 -25.49 -1.42
N TRP A 81 29.24 -24.42 -0.89
CA TRP A 81 28.73 -23.06 -1.10
C TRP A 81 28.80 -22.64 -2.57
N ASN A 82 29.91 -22.92 -3.25
CA ASN A 82 30.05 -22.63 -4.69
C ASN A 82 29.05 -23.40 -5.54
N ALA A 83 28.75 -24.65 -5.21
CA ALA A 83 27.72 -25.43 -5.90
C ALA A 83 26.35 -24.72 -5.79
N ILE A 84 25.97 -24.30 -4.58
CA ILE A 84 24.72 -23.58 -4.33
C ILE A 84 24.68 -22.24 -5.09
N TRP A 85 25.75 -21.45 -5.05
CA TRP A 85 25.79 -20.16 -5.75
C TRP A 85 25.76 -20.30 -7.27
N ASN A 86 26.16 -21.45 -7.81
CA ASN A 86 26.13 -21.73 -9.24
C ASN A 86 24.82 -22.32 -9.75
N LEU A 87 23.91 -22.73 -8.86
CA LEU A 87 22.57 -23.17 -9.24
C LEU A 87 21.84 -22.10 -10.05
N GLU A 88 21.19 -22.52 -11.13
CA GLU A 88 20.49 -21.63 -12.05
C GLU A 88 19.38 -20.84 -11.33
N ASP A 89 18.64 -21.50 -10.44
CA ASP A 89 17.60 -20.87 -9.61
C ASP A 89 18.16 -19.78 -8.70
N PHE A 90 19.39 -19.97 -8.19
CA PHE A 90 20.06 -18.99 -7.35
C PHE A 90 20.44 -17.75 -8.17
N LYS A 91 21.03 -17.95 -9.34
CA LYS A 91 21.40 -16.88 -10.28
C LYS A 91 20.17 -16.08 -10.73
N LYS A 92 19.08 -16.76 -11.11
CA LYS A 92 17.81 -16.13 -11.48
C LYS A 92 17.24 -15.25 -10.37
N LYS A 93 17.18 -15.76 -9.13
CA LYS A 93 16.73 -14.98 -7.95
C LYS A 93 17.61 -13.77 -7.67
N SER A 94 18.93 -13.93 -7.83
CA SER A 94 19.90 -12.84 -7.66
C SER A 94 19.70 -11.73 -8.69
N GLU A 95 19.58 -12.09 -9.97
CA GLU A 95 19.36 -11.13 -11.07
C GLU A 95 18.01 -10.42 -10.96
N GLN A 96 16.93 -11.14 -10.64
CA GLN A 96 15.63 -10.51 -10.42
C GLN A 96 15.69 -9.45 -9.31
N LYS A 97 16.49 -9.68 -8.26
CA LYS A 97 16.68 -8.70 -7.18
C LYS A 97 17.56 -7.53 -7.59
N LYS A 98 18.59 -7.73 -8.42
CA LYS A 98 19.36 -6.63 -9.02
C LYS A 98 18.44 -5.70 -9.81
N ARG A 99 17.54 -6.26 -10.63
CA ARG A 99 16.51 -5.50 -11.38
C ARG A 99 15.57 -4.71 -10.46
N ARG A 100 15.24 -5.23 -9.27
CA ARG A 100 14.43 -4.51 -8.26
C ARG A 100 15.17 -3.37 -7.56
N LYS A 101 16.51 -3.31 -7.65
CA LYS A 101 17.32 -2.20 -7.10
C LYS A 101 17.54 -1.06 -8.09
N GLY A 102 17.01 -1.17 -9.31
CA GLY A 102 17.15 -0.16 -10.35
C GLY A 102 17.18 -0.80 -11.71
N VAL A 103 16.56 -0.11 -12.67
CA VAL A 103 16.72 -0.34 -14.10
C VAL A 103 18.22 -0.43 -14.42
N VAL A 104 18.57 -1.26 -15.40
CA VAL A 104 19.91 -1.34 -16.01
C VAL A 104 20.37 0.10 -16.32
N GLY A 105 21.39 0.60 -15.60
CA GLY A 105 21.81 2.00 -15.65
C GLY A 105 21.83 2.74 -14.31
N GLY A 106 21.33 2.14 -13.22
CA GLY A 106 21.68 2.57 -11.87
C GLY A 106 20.92 3.78 -11.34
N LYS A 107 19.60 3.62 -11.15
CA LYS A 107 18.77 4.11 -10.02
C LYS A 107 17.33 3.80 -10.43
N ALA A 108 16.59 3.06 -9.59
CA ALA A 108 15.15 3.02 -9.78
C ALA A 108 14.63 4.45 -9.61
N PRO A 109 13.81 4.97 -10.54
CA PRO A 109 13.12 6.23 -10.30
C PRO A 109 12.37 6.11 -8.97
N PRO A 110 12.44 7.13 -8.09
CA PRO A 110 11.59 7.17 -6.92
C PRO A 110 10.15 6.92 -7.37
N THR A 111 9.46 6.00 -6.71
CA THR A 111 8.03 5.78 -6.98
C THR A 111 7.16 6.65 -6.06
N TYR A 112 7.80 7.46 -5.21
CA TYR A 112 7.25 8.19 -4.08
C TYR A 112 8.19 9.35 -3.73
N ASN A 113 7.64 10.55 -3.49
CA ASN A 113 8.40 11.79 -3.25
C ASN A 113 8.36 12.29 -1.80
N GLY A 114 7.71 11.57 -0.87
CA GLY A 114 7.71 11.95 0.56
C GLY A 114 9.03 11.68 1.30
N GLY A 115 10.07 11.22 0.59
CA GLY A 115 11.37 10.94 1.18
C GLY A 115 11.29 9.90 2.31
N SER A 116 11.91 10.21 3.44
CA SER A 116 11.90 9.40 4.66
C SER A 116 10.77 9.72 5.63
N ALA A 117 9.98 10.77 5.35
CA ALA A 117 8.86 11.15 6.20
C ALA A 117 7.72 10.13 6.07
N SER A 118 7.02 9.89 7.17
CA SER A 118 5.79 9.09 7.13
C SER A 118 4.63 9.94 6.60
N HIS A 119 3.58 9.30 6.07
CA HIS A 119 2.36 10.02 5.68
C HIS A 119 1.74 10.80 6.84
N GLN A 120 1.81 10.28 8.08
CA GLN A 120 1.35 11.00 9.27
C GLN A 120 2.13 12.29 9.52
N GLN A 121 3.46 12.24 9.35
CA GLN A 121 4.29 13.42 9.48
C GLN A 121 3.97 14.44 8.40
N ILE A 122 3.83 13.99 7.15
CA ILE A 122 3.50 14.87 6.02
C ILE A 122 2.15 15.55 6.23
N VAL A 123 1.16 14.83 6.76
CA VAL A 123 -0.16 15.39 7.10
C VAL A 123 -0.06 16.46 8.18
N ALA A 124 0.68 16.18 9.26
CA ALA A 124 0.90 17.17 10.33
C ALA A 124 1.63 18.43 9.80
N ASP A 125 2.66 18.24 8.97
CA ASP A 125 3.42 19.35 8.37
C ASP A 125 2.52 20.19 7.41
N MET A 126 1.64 19.52 6.65
CA MET A 126 0.64 20.19 5.81
C MET A 126 -0.37 20.98 6.62
N GLU A 127 -0.88 20.40 7.70
CA GLU A 127 -1.83 21.07 8.60
C GLU A 127 -1.20 22.30 9.25
N GLU A 128 0.06 22.20 9.68
CA GLU A 128 0.82 23.34 10.22
C GLU A 128 0.99 24.46 9.19
N TYR A 129 1.30 24.13 7.93
CA TYR A 129 1.53 25.12 6.88
C TYR A 129 0.23 25.75 6.33
N THR A 130 -0.82 24.94 6.16
CA THR A 130 -2.08 25.37 5.53
C THR A 130 -3.15 25.80 6.55
N GLY A 131 -2.98 25.44 7.82
CA GLY A 131 -3.96 25.63 8.88
C GLY A 131 -5.20 24.73 8.75
N LYS A 132 -5.15 23.70 7.91
CA LYS A 132 -6.27 22.78 7.63
C LYS A 132 -5.77 21.34 7.52
N ASP A 133 -6.56 20.40 8.02
CA ASP A 133 -6.31 18.97 7.82
C ASP A 133 -6.39 18.62 6.32
N PRO A 134 -5.30 18.11 5.70
CA PRO A 134 -5.28 17.82 4.28
C PRO A 134 -6.13 16.60 3.91
N SER A 135 -6.79 16.67 2.75
CA SER A 135 -7.56 15.54 2.23
C SER A 135 -6.67 14.37 1.80
N CYS A 136 -7.25 13.17 1.68
CA CYS A 136 -6.55 11.99 1.13
C CYS A 136 -5.94 12.28 -0.24
N TYR A 137 -6.66 13.04 -1.05
CA TYR A 137 -6.26 13.39 -2.38
C TYR A 137 -5.14 14.43 -2.37
N GLU A 138 -5.21 15.45 -1.52
CA GLU A 138 -4.12 16.43 -1.34
C GLU A 138 -2.83 15.75 -0.91
N LEU A 139 -2.91 14.84 0.06
CA LEU A 139 -1.78 14.02 0.49
C LEU A 139 -1.24 13.15 -0.65
N PHE A 140 -2.12 12.53 -1.43
CA PHE A 140 -1.74 11.73 -2.60
C PHE A 140 -1.00 12.57 -3.65
N MET A 141 -1.55 13.74 -3.99
CA MET A 141 -0.96 14.65 -4.97
C MET A 141 0.41 15.14 -4.52
N PHE A 142 0.54 15.56 -3.26
CA PHE A 142 1.81 15.97 -2.71
C PHE A 142 2.84 14.84 -2.76
N THR A 143 2.49 13.64 -2.32
CA THR A 143 3.46 12.55 -2.20
C THR A 143 3.82 11.87 -3.53
N HIS A 144 3.03 12.07 -4.58
CA HIS A 144 3.19 11.35 -5.85
C HIS A 144 3.38 12.23 -7.09
N THR A 145 3.44 13.56 -6.92
CA THR A 145 3.85 14.50 -7.97
C THR A 145 5.25 15.04 -7.71
N LYS A 146 5.99 15.33 -8.78
CA LYS A 146 7.37 15.82 -8.70
C LYS A 146 7.37 17.20 -8.06
N ASP A 147 8.25 17.41 -7.08
CA ASP A 147 8.40 18.69 -6.37
C ASP A 147 7.06 19.22 -5.81
N HIS A 148 6.11 18.31 -5.55
CA HIS A 148 4.75 18.63 -5.08
C HIS A 148 3.96 19.56 -6.03
N ASP A 149 4.27 19.54 -7.34
CA ASP A 149 3.70 20.44 -8.34
C ASP A 149 2.23 20.18 -8.70
N GLY A 150 1.67 19.05 -8.24
CA GLY A 150 0.29 18.65 -8.52
C GLY A 150 0.03 18.21 -9.97
N LYS A 151 1.07 18.04 -10.81
CA LYS A 151 0.92 17.80 -12.26
C LYS A 151 1.80 16.69 -12.79
N THR A 152 3.06 16.63 -12.36
CA THR A 152 4.07 15.76 -12.95
C THR A 152 4.19 14.45 -12.18
N PHE A 153 3.52 13.40 -12.68
CA PHE A 153 3.60 12.07 -12.09
C PHE A 153 4.86 11.31 -12.53
N GLN A 154 5.57 10.68 -11.59
CA GLN A 154 6.76 9.88 -11.89
C GLN A 154 6.45 8.44 -12.33
N VAL A 155 5.20 7.99 -12.15
CA VAL A 155 4.76 6.62 -12.44
C VAL A 155 3.42 6.66 -13.16
N ASP A 156 3.31 6.00 -14.32
CA ASP A 156 2.10 5.99 -15.15
C ASP A 156 0.86 5.51 -14.39
N LYS A 157 1.00 4.45 -13.57
CA LYS A 157 -0.10 3.95 -12.73
C LYS A 157 -0.64 5.00 -11.75
N THR A 158 0.20 5.90 -11.25
CA THR A 158 -0.28 7.00 -10.39
C THR A 158 -1.11 8.00 -11.20
N LYS A 159 -0.67 8.31 -12.43
CA LYS A 159 -1.40 9.18 -13.35
C LYS A 159 -2.76 8.57 -13.71
N GLU A 160 -2.82 7.26 -13.97
CA GLU A 160 -4.09 6.55 -14.22
C GLU A 160 -5.06 6.67 -13.04
N VAL A 161 -4.57 6.51 -11.81
CA VAL A 161 -5.39 6.69 -10.60
C VAL A 161 -5.91 8.13 -10.49
N HIS A 162 -5.07 9.13 -10.75
CA HIS A 162 -5.49 10.53 -10.74
C HIS A 162 -6.57 10.82 -11.79
N LEU A 163 -6.42 10.30 -13.01
CA LEU A 163 -7.42 10.45 -14.07
C LEU A 163 -8.73 9.75 -13.70
N SER A 164 -8.67 8.53 -13.18
CA SER A 164 -9.86 7.79 -12.71
C SER A 164 -10.57 8.51 -11.57
N LEU A 165 -9.82 9.12 -10.65
CA LEU A 165 -10.40 9.92 -9.57
C LEU A 165 -11.10 11.16 -10.12
N PHE A 166 -10.46 11.85 -11.07
CA PHE A 166 -11.02 13.03 -11.71
C PHE A 166 -12.33 12.70 -12.44
N ASP A 167 -12.34 11.62 -13.22
CA ASP A 167 -13.54 11.15 -13.92
C ASP A 167 -14.67 10.79 -12.92
N LEU A 168 -14.33 10.10 -11.84
CA LEU A 168 -15.30 9.74 -10.80
C LEU A 168 -15.85 10.98 -10.07
N PHE A 169 -14.99 11.96 -9.78
CA PHE A 169 -15.38 13.23 -9.17
C PHE A 169 -16.32 14.02 -10.07
N VAL A 170 -16.02 14.13 -11.36
CA VAL A 170 -16.89 14.81 -12.35
C VAL A 170 -18.25 14.12 -12.44
N SER A 171 -18.28 12.79 -12.52
CA SER A 171 -19.53 12.02 -12.54
C SER A 171 -20.36 12.26 -11.28
N ARG A 172 -19.74 12.20 -10.10
CA ARG A 172 -20.45 12.33 -8.82
C ARG A 172 -20.87 13.75 -8.49
N CYS A 173 -20.11 14.77 -8.90
CA CYS A 173 -20.56 16.15 -8.80
C CYS A 173 -21.83 16.39 -9.61
N ALA A 174 -21.94 15.81 -10.82
CA ALA A 174 -23.14 15.91 -11.63
C ALA A 174 -24.35 15.24 -10.96
N ASP A 175 -24.15 14.09 -10.32
CA ASP A 175 -25.20 13.38 -9.58
C ASP A 175 -25.64 14.11 -8.30
N LEU A 176 -24.68 14.64 -7.54
CA LEU A 176 -24.94 15.30 -6.25
C LEU A 176 -25.49 16.72 -6.42
N ALA A 177 -25.18 17.41 -7.52
CA ALA A 177 -25.83 18.67 -7.89
C ALA A 177 -27.35 18.51 -8.08
N LEU A 178 -27.82 17.33 -8.50
CA LEU A 178 -29.26 17.00 -8.57
C LEU A 178 -29.87 16.73 -7.18
N LEU A 179 -29.05 16.38 -6.19
CA LEU A 179 -29.48 16.00 -4.84
C LEU A 179 -29.29 17.12 -3.80
N GLY A 180 -28.42 18.10 -4.07
CA GLY A 180 -28.07 19.16 -3.12
C GLY A 180 -27.16 18.68 -1.97
N GLU A 181 -26.44 17.57 -2.18
CA GLU A 181 -25.56 16.95 -1.18
C GLU A 181 -24.08 17.28 -1.48
N GLU A 182 -23.23 17.30 -0.43
CA GLU A 182 -21.78 17.46 -0.58
C GLU A 182 -21.10 16.17 -1.03
N VAL A 183 -19.97 16.29 -1.73
CA VAL A 183 -19.22 15.15 -2.29
C VAL A 183 -18.20 14.64 -1.26
N PRO A 184 -18.33 13.42 -0.71
CA PRO A 184 -17.35 12.87 0.23
C PRO A 184 -16.07 12.46 -0.52
N GLU A 185 -15.10 13.37 -0.60
CA GLU A 185 -13.85 13.22 -1.34
C GLU A 185 -13.05 11.96 -0.96
N SER A 186 -13.05 11.59 0.32
CA SER A 186 -12.38 10.36 0.81
C SER A 186 -13.00 9.08 0.24
N GLU A 187 -14.32 9.04 0.04
CA GLU A 187 -15.01 7.89 -0.55
C GLU A 187 -14.71 7.76 -2.03
N LEU A 188 -14.69 8.89 -2.75
CA LEU A 188 -14.27 8.90 -4.15
C LEU A 188 -12.83 8.43 -4.31
N PHE A 189 -11.94 8.89 -3.42
CA PHE A 189 -10.56 8.43 -3.39
C PHE A 189 -10.49 6.92 -3.19
N TYR A 190 -11.20 6.40 -2.19
CA TYR A 190 -11.23 4.97 -1.89
C TYR A 190 -11.75 4.13 -3.07
N ALA A 191 -12.80 4.57 -3.76
CA ALA A 191 -13.34 3.90 -4.93
C ALA A 191 -12.36 3.93 -6.12
N ALA A 192 -11.77 5.10 -6.43
CA ALA A 192 -10.86 5.26 -7.56
C ALA A 192 -9.56 4.42 -7.41
N VAL A 193 -9.09 4.23 -6.18
CA VAL A 193 -7.91 3.38 -5.91
C VAL A 193 -8.25 1.88 -5.83
N GLY A 194 -9.53 1.51 -5.93
CA GLY A 194 -10.01 0.13 -5.85
C GLY A 194 -10.07 -0.43 -4.42
N GLY A 195 -10.12 0.44 -3.42
CA GLY A 195 -10.21 0.08 -2.00
C GLY A 195 -8.95 -0.60 -1.44
N HIS A 196 -9.18 -1.52 -0.49
CA HIS A 196 -8.11 -2.30 0.14
C HIS A 196 -7.58 -3.39 -0.77
N ASP A 197 -6.25 -3.50 -0.88
CA ASP A 197 -5.62 -4.64 -1.54
C ASP A 197 -5.69 -5.92 -0.69
N ARG A 198 -5.16 -7.04 -1.24
CA ARG A 198 -5.10 -8.34 -0.52
C ARG A 198 -4.33 -8.31 0.81
N LYS A 199 -3.54 -7.25 1.06
CA LYS A 199 -2.78 -7.04 2.29
C LYS A 199 -3.50 -6.06 3.24
N LYS A 200 -4.74 -5.69 2.93
CA LYS A 200 -5.53 -4.71 3.66
C LYS A 200 -4.81 -3.36 3.75
N ILE A 201 -4.29 -2.91 2.60
CA ILE A 201 -3.64 -1.61 2.45
C ILE A 201 -4.32 -0.86 1.30
N VAL A 202 -4.68 0.40 1.54
CA VAL A 202 -5.15 1.30 0.49
C VAL A 202 -3.97 1.75 -0.35
N TYR A 203 -4.10 1.64 -1.68
CA TYR A 203 -3.02 1.98 -2.60
C TYR A 203 -2.54 3.43 -2.36
N ARG A 204 -1.20 3.62 -2.39
CA ARG A 204 -0.48 4.89 -2.17
C ARG A 204 -0.60 5.57 -0.81
N LEU A 205 -1.55 5.21 0.05
CA LEU A 205 -1.65 5.75 1.42
C LEU A 205 -0.87 4.92 2.46
N GLY A 206 -0.44 3.71 2.09
CA GLY A 206 0.35 2.86 2.99
C GLY A 206 -0.39 2.56 4.30
N SER A 207 0.32 2.63 5.43
CA SER A 207 -0.30 2.41 6.75
C SER A 207 -1.25 3.53 7.18
N TYR A 208 -1.12 4.73 6.62
CA TYR A 208 -2.00 5.87 6.93
C TYR A 208 -3.42 5.65 6.39
N GLY A 209 -3.59 4.87 5.33
CA GLY A 209 -4.92 4.49 4.85
C GLY A 209 -5.77 3.80 5.91
N ARG A 210 -5.17 3.12 6.90
CA ARG A 210 -5.92 2.45 7.99
C ARG A 210 -6.53 3.39 9.01
N SER A 211 -5.96 4.58 9.22
CA SER A 211 -6.55 5.56 10.14
C SER A 211 -7.76 6.24 9.54
N ILE A 212 -7.80 6.36 8.21
CA ILE A 212 -8.88 7.01 7.48
C ILE A 212 -9.98 6.02 7.14
N PHE A 213 -9.63 4.87 6.57
CA PHE A 213 -10.56 3.85 6.13
C PHE A 213 -10.57 2.72 7.15
N ARG A 214 -11.57 2.73 8.05
CA ARG A 214 -11.78 1.63 8.99
C ARG A 214 -12.19 0.37 8.23
N GLU A 215 -11.62 -0.77 8.60
CA GLU A 215 -12.11 -2.08 8.14
C GLU A 215 -13.52 -2.28 8.70
N ASN A 216 -14.56 -2.09 7.88
CA ASN A 216 -15.85 -2.71 8.15
C ASN A 216 -15.62 -4.22 8.00
N SER A 217 -15.68 -4.97 9.10
CA SER A 217 -15.32 -6.39 9.19
C SER A 217 -16.25 -7.33 8.41
N SER A 218 -16.98 -6.84 7.41
CA SER A 218 -18.01 -7.55 6.65
C SER A 218 -17.92 -7.39 5.13
N GLN A 219 -17.08 -6.50 4.57
CA GLN A 219 -16.84 -6.50 3.13
C GLN A 219 -15.70 -7.47 2.77
N ILE A 220 -16.06 -8.76 2.78
CA ILE A 220 -15.34 -9.80 2.05
C ILE A 220 -15.29 -9.38 0.58
N CYS A 221 -14.12 -9.56 -0.03
CA CYS A 221 -13.84 -9.45 -1.46
C CYS A 221 -15.09 -9.69 -2.32
N THR A 222 -15.71 -8.61 -2.79
CA THR A 222 -16.68 -8.66 -3.88
C THR A 222 -16.29 -7.57 -4.86
N SER A 223 -16.51 -7.82 -6.15
CA SER A 223 -16.40 -6.92 -7.30
C SER A 223 -16.72 -5.43 -7.01
N PRO A 224 -16.31 -4.49 -7.90
CA PRO A 224 -16.56 -3.04 -7.73
C PRO A 224 -17.92 -2.79 -7.08
N ASP A 225 -17.88 -2.08 -5.96
CA ASP A 225 -18.91 -2.00 -4.93
C ASP A 225 -20.25 -1.53 -5.52
N THR A 226 -21.05 -2.48 -5.99
CA THR A 226 -22.36 -2.22 -6.58
C THR A 226 -23.37 -1.79 -5.53
N THR A 227 -23.07 -1.93 -4.25
CA THR A 227 -24.00 -1.65 -3.14
C THR A 227 -24.22 -0.15 -2.98
N PHE A 228 -23.15 0.65 -2.94
CA PHE A 228 -23.27 2.11 -2.86
C PHE A 228 -23.86 2.71 -4.14
N GLU A 229 -23.47 2.19 -5.31
CA GLU A 229 -24.06 2.61 -6.58
C GLU A 229 -25.55 2.26 -6.65
N LYS A 230 -25.94 1.09 -6.15
CA LYS A 230 -27.34 0.65 -6.09
C LYS A 230 -28.18 1.52 -5.16
N ASP A 231 -27.74 1.74 -3.92
CA ASP A 231 -28.48 2.56 -2.94
C ASP A 231 -28.59 4.02 -3.44
N HIS A 232 -27.58 4.51 -4.15
CA HIS A 232 -27.63 5.82 -4.80
C HIS A 232 -28.60 5.87 -5.99
N LEU A 233 -28.61 4.85 -6.84
CA LEU A 233 -29.56 4.74 -7.94
C LEU A 233 -31.01 4.61 -7.43
N GLU A 234 -31.24 3.85 -6.36
CA GLU A 234 -32.56 3.73 -5.73
C GLU A 234 -33.07 5.08 -5.22
N ARG A 235 -32.21 5.89 -4.56
CA ARG A 235 -32.57 7.26 -4.18
C ARG A 235 -32.90 8.16 -5.38
N LYS A 236 -32.15 8.05 -6.49
CA LYS A 236 -32.46 8.82 -7.71
C LYS A 236 -33.78 8.39 -8.34
N ILE A 237 -34.07 7.09 -8.35
CA ILE A 237 -35.35 6.54 -8.85
C ILE A 237 -36.50 7.09 -8.00
N GLN A 238 -36.40 7.02 -6.68
CA GLN A 238 -37.43 7.54 -5.78
C GLN A 238 -37.71 9.03 -6.00
N LYS A 239 -36.66 9.85 -6.13
CA LYS A 239 -36.81 11.30 -6.37
C LYS A 239 -37.44 11.61 -7.74
N LEU A 240 -37.14 10.80 -8.76
CA LEU A 240 -37.79 10.91 -10.08
C LEU A 240 -39.27 10.52 -10.02
N GLU A 241 -39.60 9.46 -9.27
CA GLU A 241 -41.00 9.04 -9.05
C GLU A 241 -41.80 10.15 -8.37
N GLU A 242 -41.27 10.74 -7.29
CA GLU A 242 -41.89 11.87 -6.60
C GLU A 242 -42.11 13.08 -7.53
N THR A 243 -41.15 13.37 -8.41
CA THR A 243 -41.27 14.47 -9.38
C THR A 243 -42.34 14.19 -10.43
N ILE A 244 -42.44 12.95 -10.91
CA ILE A 244 -43.48 12.53 -11.87
C ILE A 244 -44.86 12.62 -11.24
N ASP A 245 -45.01 12.19 -9.98
CA ASP A 245 -46.28 12.25 -9.25
C ASP A 245 -46.73 13.70 -9.02
N GLN A 246 -45.79 14.59 -8.67
CA GLN A 246 -46.06 16.03 -8.54
C GLN A 246 -46.55 16.63 -9.87
N GLN A 247 -45.90 16.31 -10.99
CA GLN A 247 -46.32 16.77 -12.31
C GLN A 247 -47.70 16.25 -12.72
N ARG A 248 -48.05 15.01 -12.33
CA ARG A 248 -49.38 14.44 -12.57
C ARG A 248 -50.46 15.18 -11.80
N MET A 249 -50.20 15.52 -10.52
CA MET A 249 -51.13 16.32 -9.72
C MET A 249 -51.37 17.70 -10.33
N GLU A 250 -50.31 18.39 -10.75
CA GLU A 250 -50.43 19.70 -11.41
C GLU A 250 -51.23 19.65 -12.71
N LEU A 251 -51.04 18.60 -13.52
CA LEU A 251 -51.82 18.41 -14.75
C LEU A 251 -53.30 18.13 -14.48
N ASP A 252 -53.61 17.39 -13.42
CA ASP A 252 -54.99 17.13 -13.02
C ASP A 252 -55.67 18.39 -12.47
N ASP A 253 -54.96 19.23 -11.71
CA ASP A 253 -55.46 20.53 -11.25
C ASP A 253 -55.76 21.47 -12.42
N VAL A 254 -54.84 21.57 -13.39
CA VAL A 254 -55.04 22.36 -14.61
C VAL A 254 -56.23 21.82 -15.41
N ARG A 255 -56.37 20.49 -15.51
CA ARG A 255 -57.50 19.86 -16.19
C ARG A 255 -58.83 20.18 -15.51
N ASN A 256 -58.87 20.15 -14.18
CA ASN A 256 -60.05 20.49 -13.40
C ASN A 256 -60.44 21.97 -13.60
N MET A 257 -59.46 22.89 -13.52
CA MET A 257 -59.70 24.31 -13.83
C MET A 257 -60.26 24.54 -15.23
N VAL A 258 -59.74 23.84 -16.25
CA VAL A 258 -60.23 23.96 -17.62
C VAL A 258 -61.66 23.44 -17.76
N ASN A 259 -62.00 22.35 -17.08
CA ASN A 259 -63.35 21.79 -17.09
C ASN A 259 -64.36 22.69 -16.37
N ASP A 260 -63.97 23.31 -15.26
CA ASP A 260 -64.81 24.28 -14.53
C ASP A 260 -65.07 25.52 -15.38
N MET A 261 -64.03 26.10 -16.02
CA MET A 261 -64.19 27.23 -16.94
C MET A 261 -65.10 26.90 -18.13
N ARG A 262 -65.04 25.66 -18.64
CA ARG A 262 -65.90 25.21 -19.74
C ARG A 262 -67.34 25.02 -19.31
N SER A 263 -67.57 24.66 -18.04
CA SER A 263 -68.90 24.47 -17.48
C SER A 263 -69.58 25.81 -17.18
N THR A 264 -68.82 26.82 -16.74
CA THR A 264 -69.34 28.19 -16.53
C THR A 264 -69.68 28.94 -17.82
N ASN A 265 -69.09 28.57 -18.96
CA ASN A 265 -69.38 29.19 -20.27
C ASN A 265 -70.59 28.58 -21.01
N ASN A 266 -71.13 27.46 -20.53
CA ASN A 266 -72.26 26.75 -21.15
C ASN A 266 -73.59 26.96 -20.40
N GLN A 267 -73.66 27.94 -19.49
CA GLN A 267 -74.81 28.29 -18.67
C GLN A 267 -75.21 29.75 -18.94
#